data_AF-A0ABD0Y1I4-F1
#
_entry.id   AF-A0ABD0Y1I4-F1
#
_cell.length_a   1.000
_cell.length_b   1.000
_cell.length_c   1.000
_cell.angle_alpha   90.00
_cell.angle_beta   90.00
_cell.angle_gamma   90.00
#
_symmetry.space_group_name_H-M   'P 1'
#
loop_
_entity.id
_entity.type
_entity.pdbx_description
1 polymer ?
#
loop_
_entity_poly.entity_id
_entity_poly.type
_entity_poly.pdbx_seq_one_letter_code
_entity_poly.pdbx_strand_id
1 'polypeptide(L)'
;MKIYFSSLLQKNFPVSLSHLVKLELANNRLRSLPENFGLLVNLRHLDLYKNELTTLPLSFGSLRSLRWLDLNSNPLVPKMAQVAGPCANTEQCQRAAKNVVSFMSSMQQLVEEEKKKRHQQRIEQEGQSQRDAFQHCV
;
A
#
# COMPACT_ATOMS: atom_id res chain seq x y z
N MET A 1 14.33 -18.42 -6.78
CA MET A 1 13.46 -19.03 -5.76
C MET A 1 12.01 -18.84 -6.21
N LYS A 2 11.38 -19.86 -6.80
CA LYS A 2 9.95 -19.81 -7.18
C LYS A 2 9.15 -20.09 -5.91
N ILE A 3 8.63 -19.05 -5.29
CA ILE A 3 7.75 -19.22 -4.12
C ILE A 3 6.36 -19.56 -4.65
N TYR A 4 5.90 -20.79 -4.42
CA TYR A 4 4.58 -21.25 -4.81
C TYR A 4 3.54 -20.56 -3.92
N PHE A 5 3.03 -19.41 -4.37
CA PHE A 5 2.01 -18.64 -3.67
C PHE A 5 0.60 -19.02 -4.13
N SER A 6 0.22 -20.29 -3.98
CA SER A 6 -1.19 -20.65 -3.97
C SER A 6 -1.76 -20.38 -2.58
N SER A 7 -2.72 -19.46 -2.49
CA SER A 7 -3.62 -19.17 -1.36
C SER A 7 -3.07 -18.62 -0.03
N LEU A 8 -1.76 -18.62 0.25
CA LEU A 8 -1.24 -18.26 1.58
C LEU A 8 -0.79 -16.80 1.79
N LEU A 9 -0.77 -15.94 0.76
CA LEU A 9 -0.33 -14.54 0.93
C LEU A 9 -1.26 -13.69 1.80
N GLN A 10 -2.47 -14.15 2.09
CA GLN A 10 -3.50 -13.29 2.67
C GLN A 10 -3.38 -13.06 4.18
N LYS A 11 -2.62 -13.88 4.93
CA LYS A 11 -2.66 -13.77 6.40
C LYS A 11 -1.33 -13.46 7.08
N ASN A 12 -0.18 -13.91 6.57
CA ASN A 12 1.11 -13.71 7.23
C ASN A 12 2.24 -13.60 6.21
N PHE A 13 2.46 -12.41 5.64
CA PHE A 13 3.69 -12.16 4.89
C PHE A 13 4.82 -11.93 5.89
N PRO A 14 5.82 -12.83 5.96
CA PRO A 14 6.74 -12.83 7.09
C PRO A 14 7.69 -11.63 7.00
N VAL A 15 7.84 -10.94 8.13
CA VAL A 15 8.75 -9.78 8.30
C VAL A 15 10.21 -10.16 7.98
N SER A 16 10.54 -11.45 8.06
CA SER A 16 11.87 -11.99 7.70
C SER A 16 12.28 -11.72 6.26
N LEU A 17 11.35 -11.38 5.36
CA LEU A 17 11.62 -11.09 3.94
C LEU A 17 12.05 -9.64 3.67
N SER A 18 12.19 -8.80 4.70
CA SER A 18 12.62 -7.39 4.57
C SER A 18 13.98 -7.20 3.86
N HIS A 19 14.79 -8.25 3.75
CA HIS A 19 16.07 -8.26 3.02
C HIS A 19 15.93 -8.47 1.51
N LEU A 20 14.74 -8.79 0.99
CA LEU A 20 14.55 -9.05 -0.43
C LEU A 20 14.79 -7.77 -1.27
N VAL A 21 15.59 -7.93 -2.33
CA VAL A 21 15.88 -6.86 -3.31
C VAL A 21 15.08 -7.05 -4.60
N LYS A 22 14.79 -8.29 -4.97
CA LYS A 22 14.03 -8.65 -6.17
C LYS A 22 12.96 -9.67 -5.83
N LEU A 23 11.74 -9.44 -6.30
CA LEU A 23 10.60 -10.34 -6.10
C LEU A 23 9.82 -10.48 -7.41
N GLU A 24 9.78 -11.70 -7.94
CA GLU A 24 9.08 -12.02 -9.19
C GLU A 24 7.84 -12.85 -8.87
N LEU A 25 6.67 -12.28 -9.16
CA LEU A 25 5.35 -12.84 -8.88
C LEU A 25 4.45 -12.84 -10.13
N ALA A 26 5.05 -12.68 -11.31
CA ALA A 26 4.31 -12.67 -12.57
C ALA A 26 3.55 -13.99 -12.82
N ASN A 27 2.42 -13.90 -13.54
CA ASN A 27 1.60 -15.04 -13.96
C ASN A 27 1.08 -15.88 -12.79
N ASN A 28 0.69 -15.25 -11.69
CA ASN A 28 0.01 -15.90 -10.58
C ASN A 28 -1.48 -15.50 -10.55
N ARG A 29 -2.20 -15.88 -9.50
CA ARG A 29 -3.61 -15.54 -9.27
C ARG A 29 -3.77 -14.68 -8.03
N LEU A 30 -2.83 -13.74 -7.82
CA LEU A 30 -2.86 -12.87 -6.66
C LEU A 30 -4.01 -11.89 -6.78
N ARG A 31 -4.96 -11.98 -5.85
CA ARG A 31 -6.13 -11.08 -5.78
C ARG A 31 -5.88 -9.85 -4.92
N SER A 32 -4.97 -9.97 -3.96
CA SER A 32 -4.56 -8.90 -3.08
C SER A 32 -3.12 -9.11 -2.63
N LEU A 33 -2.48 -8.03 -2.21
CA LEU A 33 -1.25 -8.06 -1.41
C LEU A 33 -1.61 -7.80 0.05
N PRO A 34 -0.86 -8.36 1.00
CA PRO A 34 -1.11 -8.18 2.43
C PRO A 34 -0.81 -6.74 2.88
N GLU A 35 -1.52 -6.26 3.89
CA GLU A 35 -1.37 -4.88 4.39
C GLU A 35 0.05 -4.55 4.88
N ASN A 36 0.86 -5.53 5.24
CA ASN A 36 2.24 -5.34 5.66
C ASN A 36 3.28 -5.47 4.52
N PHE A 37 2.84 -5.50 3.25
CA PHE A 37 3.75 -5.63 2.10
C PHE A 37 4.81 -4.52 2.02
N GLY A 38 4.49 -3.33 2.55
CA GLY A 38 5.41 -2.20 2.71
C GLY A 38 6.66 -2.46 3.56
N LEU A 39 6.73 -3.56 4.32
CA LEU A 39 7.90 -3.93 5.12
C LEU A 39 9.10 -4.39 4.26
N LEU A 40 8.90 -4.62 2.96
CA LEU A 40 9.96 -4.93 1.99
C LEU A 40 10.77 -3.69 1.60
N VAL A 41 11.30 -2.96 2.59
CA VAL A 41 11.94 -1.64 2.41
C VAL A 41 13.17 -1.65 1.50
N ASN A 42 13.80 -2.82 1.32
CA ASN A 42 14.96 -3.01 0.44
C ASN A 42 14.60 -3.42 -0.99
N LEU A 43 13.31 -3.66 -1.28
CA LEU A 43 12.88 -4.17 -2.58
C LEU A 43 13.11 -3.11 -3.64
N ARG A 44 13.82 -3.50 -4.70
CA ARG A 44 14.16 -2.65 -5.85
C ARG A 44 13.43 -3.07 -7.11
N HIS A 45 13.10 -4.35 -7.25
CA HIS A 45 12.42 -4.89 -8.41
C HIS A 45 11.26 -5.77 -7.99
N LEU A 46 10.07 -5.45 -8.49
CA LEU A 46 8.84 -6.17 -8.21
C LEU A 46 8.08 -6.43 -9.50
N ASP A 47 7.92 -7.69 -9.86
CA ASP A 47 7.11 -8.09 -11.02
C ASP A 47 5.79 -8.70 -10.53
N LEU A 48 4.68 -8.02 -10.80
CA LEU A 48 3.32 -8.47 -10.52
C LEU A 48 2.50 -8.65 -11.81
N TYR A 49 3.17 -8.70 -12.97
CA TYR A 49 2.54 -8.87 -14.27
C TYR A 49 1.55 -10.05 -14.27
N LYS A 50 0.37 -9.84 -14.85
CA LYS A 50 -0.63 -10.90 -15.07
C LYS A 50 -1.02 -11.62 -13.78
N ASN A 51 -1.71 -10.88 -12.93
CA ASN A 51 -2.34 -11.35 -11.70
C ASN A 51 -3.83 -10.89 -11.67
N GLU A 52 -4.50 -11.05 -10.52
CA GLU A 52 -5.92 -10.68 -10.32
C GLU A 52 -6.04 -9.48 -9.36
N LEU A 53 -5.01 -8.62 -9.25
CA LEU A 53 -5.00 -7.50 -8.31
C LEU A 53 -5.98 -6.42 -8.74
N THR A 54 -6.89 -6.06 -7.84
CA THR A 54 -7.82 -4.95 -8.02
C THR A 54 -7.34 -3.67 -7.35
N THR A 55 -6.60 -3.79 -6.25
CA THR A 55 -6.02 -2.69 -5.48
C THR A 55 -4.63 -3.05 -4.96
N LEU A 56 -3.93 -2.05 -4.41
CA LEU A 56 -2.68 -2.22 -3.66
C LEU A 56 -2.89 -1.71 -2.23
N PRO A 57 -2.24 -2.30 -1.22
CA PRO A 57 -2.33 -1.85 0.17
C PRO A 57 -1.67 -0.47 0.34
N LEU A 58 -2.15 0.35 1.29
CA LEU A 58 -1.58 1.68 1.54
C LEU A 58 -0.09 1.62 1.93
N SER A 59 0.33 0.54 2.59
CA SER A 59 1.72 0.33 2.97
C SER A 59 2.68 0.24 1.78
N PHE A 60 2.19 0.05 0.56
CA PHE A 60 3.01 0.05 -0.65
C PHE A 60 3.80 1.36 -0.82
N GLY A 61 3.30 2.47 -0.26
CA GLY A 61 4.01 3.74 -0.15
C GLY A 61 5.29 3.70 0.70
N SER A 62 5.54 2.61 1.44
CA SER A 62 6.77 2.40 2.23
C SER A 62 7.91 1.74 1.43
N LEU A 63 7.65 1.27 0.20
CA LEU A 63 8.67 0.65 -0.69
C LEU A 63 9.60 1.70 -1.32
N ARG A 64 10.28 2.50 -0.49
CA ARG A 64 11.10 3.65 -0.92
C ARG A 64 12.27 3.28 -1.82
N SER A 65 12.72 2.03 -1.77
CA SER A 65 13.81 1.53 -2.62
C SER A 65 13.33 1.01 -3.97
N LEU A 66 12.01 0.94 -4.22
CA LEU A 66 11.47 0.32 -5.43
C LEU A 66 11.86 1.14 -6.67
N ARG A 67 12.52 0.47 -7.62
CA ARG A 67 13.02 1.07 -8.85
C ARG A 67 12.34 0.51 -10.09
N TRP A 68 11.75 -0.67 -10.03
CA TRP A 68 11.09 -1.29 -11.18
C TRP A 68 9.84 -2.00 -10.71
N LEU A 69 8.73 -1.74 -11.39
CA LEU A 69 7.42 -2.30 -11.09
C LEU A 69 6.67 -2.59 -12.38
N ASP A 70 6.15 -3.81 -12.51
CA ASP A 70 5.14 -4.16 -13.50
C ASP A 70 3.84 -4.58 -12.81
N LEU A 71 2.75 -3.93 -13.20
CA LEU A 71 1.38 -4.20 -12.76
C LEU A 71 0.44 -4.50 -13.94
N ASN A 72 0.97 -4.57 -15.16
CA ASN A 72 0.18 -4.83 -16.36
C ASN A 72 -0.59 -6.15 -16.24
N SER A 73 -1.69 -6.25 -16.98
CA SER A 73 -2.56 -7.42 -16.97
C SER A 73 -3.13 -7.75 -15.58
N ASN A 74 -3.41 -6.73 -14.76
CA ASN A 74 -4.21 -6.83 -13.54
C ASN A 74 -5.50 -6.01 -13.69
N PRO A 75 -6.63 -6.46 -13.11
CA PRO A 75 -7.90 -5.72 -13.11
C PRO A 75 -7.91 -4.57 -12.09
N LEU A 76 -6.86 -3.74 -12.08
CA LEU A 76 -6.73 -2.62 -11.15
C LEU A 76 -7.86 -1.62 -11.34
N VAL A 77 -8.32 -1.01 -10.24
CA VAL A 77 -9.26 0.11 -10.30
C VAL A 77 -8.71 1.21 -11.22
N PRO A 78 -9.56 1.89 -12.03
CA PRO A 78 -9.09 2.77 -13.11
C PRO A 78 -8.07 3.83 -12.67
N LYS A 79 -8.25 4.40 -11.47
CA LYS A 79 -7.32 5.38 -10.92
C LYS A 79 -5.92 4.79 -10.69
N MET A 80 -5.85 3.57 -10.18
CA MET A 80 -4.59 2.89 -9.91
C MET A 80 -3.89 2.46 -11.20
N ALA A 81 -4.67 1.95 -12.17
CA ALA A 81 -4.15 1.64 -13.49
C ALA A 81 -3.54 2.88 -14.18
N GLN A 82 -4.21 4.04 -14.08
CA GLN A 82 -3.71 5.31 -14.61
C GLN A 82 -2.41 5.75 -13.92
N VAL A 83 -2.32 5.65 -12.59
CA VAL A 83 -1.13 6.03 -11.82
C VAL A 83 0.06 5.14 -12.18
N ALA A 84 -0.15 3.83 -12.28
CA ALA A 84 0.89 2.89 -12.68
C ALA A 84 1.37 3.17 -14.12
N GLY A 85 0.43 3.38 -15.04
CA GLY A 85 0.75 3.52 -16.46
C GLY A 85 1.23 2.21 -17.08
N PRO A 86 1.62 2.23 -18.37
CA PRO A 86 2.17 1.05 -19.03
C PRO A 86 3.58 0.73 -18.49
N CYS A 87 4.01 -0.51 -18.72
CA CYS A 87 5.36 -1.00 -18.44
C CYS A 87 5.81 -1.90 -19.59
N ALA A 88 5.99 -1.32 -20.79
CA ALA A 88 6.46 -2.03 -21.98
C ALA A 88 7.98 -1.99 -22.14
N ASN A 89 8.66 -1.13 -21.39
CA ASN A 89 10.12 -1.00 -21.38
C ASN A 89 10.61 -0.55 -20.00
N THR A 90 11.92 -0.61 -19.79
CA THR A 90 12.56 -0.31 -18.50
C THR A 90 12.20 1.06 -17.96
N GLU A 91 12.18 2.10 -18.80
CA GLU A 91 11.88 3.47 -18.35
C GLU A 91 10.44 3.58 -17.85
N GLN A 92 9.49 2.97 -18.57
CA GLN A 92 8.09 2.95 -18.20
C GLN A 92 7.87 2.22 -16.87
N CYS A 93 8.49 1.06 -16.66
CA CYS A 93 8.40 0.31 -15.41
C CYS A 93 9.06 1.03 -14.22
N GLN A 94 10.12 1.80 -14.48
CA GLN A 94 10.74 2.66 -13.47
C GLN A 94 9.83 3.83 -13.09
N ARG A 95 9.14 4.39 -14.08
CA ARG A 95 8.15 5.46 -13.86
C ARG A 95 6.94 4.93 -13.08
N ALA A 96 6.46 3.74 -13.43
CA ALA A 96 5.40 3.06 -12.69
C ALA A 96 5.77 2.90 -11.22
N ALA A 97 6.96 2.38 -10.90
CA ALA A 97 7.43 2.25 -9.52
C ALA A 97 7.39 3.58 -8.76
N LYS A 98 7.94 4.66 -9.35
CA LYS A 98 7.94 6.00 -8.75
C LYS A 98 6.54 6.54 -8.52
N ASN A 99 5.68 6.47 -9.54
CA ASN A 99 4.32 7.01 -9.50
C ASN A 99 3.47 6.30 -8.45
N VAL A 100 3.49 4.96 -8.46
CA VAL A 100 2.70 4.14 -7.54
C VAL A 100 3.14 4.37 -6.10
N VAL A 101 4.44 4.33 -5.81
CA VAL A 101 4.95 4.58 -4.46
C VAL A 101 4.59 5.98 -4.00
N SER A 102 4.84 7.00 -4.81
CA SER A 102 4.50 8.40 -4.46
C SER A 102 3.02 8.58 -4.18
N PHE A 103 2.15 8.05 -5.05
CA PHE A 103 0.71 8.14 -4.89
C PHE A 103 0.23 7.43 -3.61
N MET A 104 0.74 6.24 -3.34
CA MET A 104 0.42 5.50 -2.11
C MET A 104 0.93 6.20 -0.85
N SER A 105 2.13 6.80 -0.89
CA SER A 105 2.65 7.60 0.23
C SER A 105 1.75 8.80 0.54
N SER A 106 1.29 9.53 -0.49
CA SER A 106 0.36 10.65 -0.32
C SER A 106 -0.98 10.19 0.25
N MET A 107 -1.53 9.07 -0.26
CA MET A 107 -2.76 8.48 0.27
C MET A 107 -2.61 8.06 1.74
N GLN A 108 -1.48 7.45 2.10
CA GLN A 108 -1.19 7.06 3.47
C GLN A 108 -1.14 8.29 4.41
N GLN A 109 -0.52 9.39 3.97
CA GLN A 109 -0.48 10.63 4.74
C GLN A 109 -1.88 11.21 4.98
N LEU A 110 -2.71 11.27 3.93
CA LEU A 110 -4.09 11.77 4.04
C LEU A 110 -4.92 10.94 5.02
N VAL A 111 -4.83 9.60 4.93
CA VAL A 111 -5.55 8.70 5.84
C VAL A 111 -5.09 8.91 7.29
N GLU A 112 -3.79 9.09 7.51
CA GLU A 112 -3.24 9.30 8.85
C GLU A 112 -3.57 10.69 9.42
N GLU A 113 -3.61 11.72 8.59
CA GLU A 113 -4.08 13.05 8.97
C GLU A 113 -5.56 13.06 9.31
N GLU A 114 -6.40 12.39 8.54
CA GLU A 114 -7.82 12.25 8.84
C GLU A 114 -8.06 11.49 10.15
N LYS A 115 -7.31 10.40 10.39
CA LYS A 115 -7.37 9.67 11.66
C LYS A 115 -6.99 10.56 12.83
N LYS A 116 -5.91 11.34 12.70
CA LYS A 116 -5.48 12.30 13.73
C LYS A 116 -6.55 13.36 14.00
N LYS A 117 -7.13 13.95 12.96
CA LYS A 117 -8.22 14.93 13.08
C LYS A 117 -9.44 14.34 13.78
N ARG A 118 -9.88 13.14 13.38
CA ARG A 118 -11.01 12.43 14.01
C ARG A 118 -10.73 12.10 15.48
N HIS A 119 -9.50 11.71 15.80
CA HIS A 119 -9.11 11.44 17.18
C HIS A 119 -9.12 12.71 18.04
N GLN A 120 -8.53 13.80 17.53
CA GLN A 120 -8.51 15.10 18.21
C GLN A 120 -9.92 15.64 18.47
N GLN A 121 -10.82 15.52 17.49
CA GLN A 121 -12.22 15.92 17.64
C GLN A 121 -12.94 15.14 18.76
N ARG A 122 -12.66 13.85 18.92
CA ARG A 122 -13.23 13.05 20.02
C ARG A 122 -12.76 13.54 21.38
N ILE A 123 -11.46 13.83 21.52
CA ILE A 123 -10.89 14.36 22.77
C ILE A 123 -11.52 15.72 23.11
N GLU A 124 -11.67 16.61 22.13
CA GLU A 124 -12.28 17.92 22.33
C GLU A 124 -13.76 17.83 22.74
N GLN A 125 -14.52 16.93 22.09
CA GLN A 125 -15.93 16.66 22.42
C GLN A 125 -16.09 16.08 23.83
N GLU A 126 -15.23 15.14 24.22
CA GLU A 126 -15.21 14.57 25.59
C GLU A 126 -14.91 15.66 26.62
N GLY A 127 -13.92 16.52 26.36
CA GLY A 127 -13.57 17.63 27.24
C GLY A 127 -14.61 18.77 27.31
N GLN A 128 -15.39 19.00 26.25
CA GLN A 128 -16.53 19.92 26.27
C GLN A 128 -17.71 19.33 27.04
N SER A 129 -18.08 18.08 26.77
CA SER A 129 -19.17 17.39 27.48
C SER A 129 -18.92 17.31 28.99
N GLN A 130 -17.68 17.06 29.42
CA GLN A 130 -17.32 17.11 30.83
C GLN A 130 -17.49 18.52 31.43
N ARG A 131 -17.04 19.57 30.74
CA ARG A 131 -17.20 20.96 31.20
C ARG A 131 -18.67 21.36 31.31
N ASP A 132 -19.48 21.03 30.31
CA ASP A 132 -20.92 21.33 30.32
C ASP A 132 -21.65 20.61 31.46
N ALA A 133 -21.26 19.37 31.76
CA ALA A 133 -21.78 18.59 32.89
C ALA A 133 -21.44 19.24 34.24
N PHE A 134 -20.22 19.75 34.42
CA PHE A 134 -19.86 20.50 35.63
C PHE A 134 -20.61 21.84 35.75
N GLN A 135 -20.87 22.52 34.64
CA GLN A 135 -21.57 23.81 34.62
C GLN A 135 -23.07 23.70 34.97
N HIS A 136 -23.69 22.54 34.73
CA HIS A 136 -25.12 22.29 35.03
C HIS A 136 -25.38 21.71 36.44
N CYS A 137 -24.33 21.41 37.21
CA CYS A 137 -24.45 20.86 38.58
C CYS A 137 -24.34 21.92 39.69
N VAL A 138 -24.30 23.22 39.36
CA VAL A 138 -24.28 24.36 40.30
C VAL A 138 -25.59 25.12 40.20
#